data_AF-A0A381YFW2-F1
#
_entry.id   AF-A0A381YFW2-F1
#
_cell.length_a   1.000
_cell.length_b   1.000
_cell.length_c   1.000
_cell.angle_alpha   90.00
_cell.angle_beta   90.00
_cell.angle_gamma   90.00
#
_symmetry.space_group_name_H-M   'P 1'
#
loop_
_entity.id
_entity.type
_entity.pdbx_description
1 polymer ?
#
loop_
_entity_poly.entity_id
_entity_poly.type
_entity_poly.pdbx_seq_one_letter_code
_entity_poly.pdbx_strand_id
1 'polypeptide(L)' 'MPSYHIWTTGCQMNKADSERLTSALDQMGLVSTESKEAADIVVLNTCVVRQNAEDKAVGTLTSLKPSK' A
#
# COMPACT_ATOMS: atom_id res chain seq x y z
N MET A 1 -9.98 2.35 16.71
CA MET A 1 -9.30 3.36 15.87
C MET A 1 -9.19 2.77 14.47
N PRO A 2 -9.39 3.56 13.40
CA PRO A 2 -9.19 3.07 12.04
C PRO A 2 -7.75 2.63 11.84
N SER A 3 -7.54 1.56 11.10
CA SER A 3 -6.26 0.92 10.88
C SER A 3 -5.84 0.99 9.41
N TYR A 4 -4.53 1.01 9.16
CA TYR A 4 -4.00 1.05 7.80
C TYR A 4 -2.85 0.07 7.60
N HIS A 5 -2.70 -0.41 6.36
CA HIS A 5 -1.59 -1.25 5.92
C HIS A 5 -0.94 -0.66 4.68
N ILE A 6 0.38 -0.46 4.71
CA ILE A 6 1.15 0.00 3.54
C ILE A 6 1.88 -1.20 2.94
N TRP A 7 1.37 -1.69 1.82
CA TRP A 7 2.04 -2.69 1.01
C TRP A 7 3.03 -2.01 0.07
N THR A 8 4.31 -2.08 0.43
CA THR A 8 5.39 -1.49 -0.37
C THR A 8 5.98 -2.52 -1.32
N THR A 9 6.05 -2.19 -2.60
CA THR A 9 6.73 -2.95 -3.64
C THR A 9 7.59 -2.00 -4.48
N GLY A 10 8.69 -2.48 -5.05
CA GLY A 10 9.59 -1.63 -5.85
C GLY A 10 10.97 -1.45 -5.21
N CYS A 11 11.45 -0.20 -5.14
CA CYS A 11 12.83 0.09 -4.75
C CYS A 11 12.91 0.91 -3.44
N GLN A 12 14.14 1.33 -3.09
CA GLN A 12 14.39 2.13 -1.89
C GLN A 12 13.61 3.45 -1.86
N MET A 13 13.28 4.02 -3.02
CA MET A 13 12.44 5.22 -3.09
C MET A 13 11.03 4.95 -2.57
N ASN A 14 10.41 3.83 -2.98
CA ASN A 14 9.10 3.45 -2.47
C ASN A 14 9.14 3.21 -0.96
N LYS A 15 10.22 2.62 -0.43
CA LYS A 15 10.39 2.46 1.01
C LYS A 15 10.43 3.80 1.75
N ALA A 16 11.21 4.76 1.25
CA ALA A 16 11.28 6.12 1.82
C ALA A 16 9.94 6.87 1.72
N ASP A 17 9.21 6.70 0.61
CA ASP A 17 7.88 7.28 0.45
C ASP A 17 6.86 6.65 1.42
N SER A 18 6.99 5.35 1.71
CA SER A 18 6.16 4.67 2.70
C SER A 18 6.36 5.22 4.12
N GLU A 19 7.57 5.63 4.50
CA GLU A 19 7.83 6.29 5.79
C GLU A 19 7.10 7.65 5.90
N ARG A 20 7.01 8.38 4.79
CA ARG A 20 6.25 9.64 4.71
C ARG A 20 4.74 9.38 4.81
N LEU A 21 4.26 8.33 4.14
CA LEU A 21 2.86 7.90 4.21
C LEU A 21 2.48 7.47 5.64
N THR A 22 3.33 6.70 6.32
CA THR A 22 3.17 6.34 7.74
C THR A 22 3.01 7.59 8.59
N SER A 23 3.93 8.54 8.46
CA SER A 23 3.89 9.79 9.25
C SER A 23 2.60 10.57 9.05
N ALA A 24 2.09 10.64 7.81
CA ALA A 24 0.83 11.33 7.50
C ALA A 24 -0.39 10.60 8.07
N LEU A 25 -0.44 9.28 7.95
CA LEU A 25 -1.56 8.46 8.44
C LEU A 25 -1.61 8.43 9.98
N ASP A 26 -0.45 8.41 10.63
CA ASP A 26 -0.34 8.50 12.09
C ASP A 26 -0.83 9.86 12.60
N GLN A 27 -0.50 10.97 11.90
CA GLN A 27 -1.02 12.30 12.23
C GLN A 27 -2.54 12.43 12.07
N MET A 28 -3.14 11.61 11.21
CA MET A 28 -4.59 11.50 11.06
C MET A 28 -5.24 10.61 12.13
N GLY A 29 -4.46 10.03 13.04
CA GLY A 29 -4.95 9.18 14.14
C GLY A 29 -5.26 7.74 13.75
N LEU A 30 -4.78 7.28 12.58
CA LEU A 30 -4.89 5.88 12.20
C LEU A 30 -3.75 5.06 12.82
N VAL A 31 -3.94 3.75 12.90
CA VAL A 31 -2.96 2.81 13.47
C VAL A 31 -2.44 1.86 12.40
N SER A 32 -1.12 1.68 12.31
CA SER A 32 -0.53 0.70 11.40
C SER A 32 -0.89 -0.73 11.80
N THR A 33 -1.19 -1.58 10.82
CA THR A 33 -1.37 -3.03 10.99
C THR A 33 -0.51 -3.82 10.00
N GLU A 34 -0.05 -5.00 10.41
CA GLU A 34 0.73 -5.90 9.56
C GLU A 34 -0.16 -6.73 8.61
N SER A 35 -1.45 -6.86 8.91
CA SER A 35 -2.40 -7.59 8.06
C SER A 35 -3.20 -6.61 7.19
N LYS A 36 -3.12 -6.80 5.87
CA LYS A 36 -3.94 -6.08 4.90
C LYS A 36 -5.43 -6.43 5.02
N GLU A 37 -5.75 -7.63 5.48
CA GLU A 37 -7.13 -8.12 5.68
C GLU A 37 -7.79 -7.48 6.91
N ALA A 38 -6.99 -7.11 7.91
CA ALA A 38 -7.46 -6.44 9.11
C ALA A 38 -7.46 -4.90 8.99
N ALA A 39 -6.98 -4.36 7.87
CA ALA A 39 -6.85 -2.92 7.66
C ALA A 39 -8.15 -2.30 7.11
N ASP A 40 -8.53 -1.15 7.65
CA ASP A 40 -9.61 -0.33 7.08
C ASP A 40 -9.16 0.37 5.79
N ILE A 41 -7.85 0.66 5.67
CA ILE A 41 -7.22 1.27 4.50
C ILE A 41 -5.99 0.48 4.09
N VAL A 42 -5.92 0.05 2.83
CA VAL A 42 -4.71 -0.56 2.24
C VAL A 42 -4.11 0.38 1.21
N VAL A 43 -2.82 0.71 1.37
CA VAL A 43 -2.05 1.51 0.43
C VAL A 43 -1.04 0.63 -0.29
N LEU A 44 -1.23 0.42 -1.59
CA LEU A 44 -0.22 -0.22 -2.44
C LEU A 44 0.74 0.86 -2.98
N ASN A 45 1.94 0.94 -2.41
CA ASN A 45 3.00 1.81 -2.90
C ASN A 45 3.91 1.02 -3.84
N THR A 46 3.93 1.38 -5.11
CA THR A 46 4.70 0.68 -6.15
C THR A 46 5.33 1.65 -7.14
N CYS A 47 6.29 1.16 -7.90
CA CYS A 47 6.96 1.92 -8.94
C CYS A 47 6.21 1.83 -10.27
N VAL A 48 6.04 2.95 -10.96
CA VAL A 48 5.41 3.01 -12.30
C VAL A 48 6.40 3.28 -13.43
N VAL A 49 7.71 3.37 -13.12
CA VAL A 49 8.72 3.70 -14.15
C VAL A 49 9.16 2.49 -14.98
N ARG A 50 8.70 1.28 -14.64
CA ARG A 50 9.03 0.04 -15.34
C ARG A 50 7.73 -0.71 -15.66
N GLN A 51 7.55 -1.12 -16.91
CA GLN A 51 6.36 -1.86 -17.36
C GLN A 51 6.05 -3.07 -16.47
N ASN A 52 7.06 -3.90 -16.16
CA ASN A 52 6.84 -5.07 -15.28
C ASN A 52 6.33 -4.72 -13.87
N ALA A 53 6.67 -3.53 -13.34
CA ALA A 53 6.18 -3.10 -12.03
C ALA A 53 4.73 -2.62 -12.13
N GLU A 54 4.37 -1.96 -13.23
CA GLU A 54 3.00 -1.58 -13.56
C GLU A 54 2.12 -2.82 -13.78
N ASP A 55 2.57 -3.80 -14.57
CA ASP A 55 1.83 -5.05 -14.82
C ASP A 55 1.55 -5.80 -13.51
N LYS A 56 2.52 -5.83 -12.59
CA LYS A 56 2.34 -6.40 -11.24
C LYS A 56 1.35 -5.61 -10.40
N ALA A 57 1.37 -4.28 -10.48
CA ALA A 57 0.41 -3.43 -9.78
C ALA A 57 -1.02 -3.70 -10.27
N VAL A 58 -1.21 -3.78 -11.59
CA VAL A 58 -2.49 -4.09 -12.23
C VAL A 58 -2.98 -5.49 -11.84
N GLY A 59 -2.11 -6.49 -11.86
CA GLY A 59 -2.44 -7.85 -11.42
C GLY A 59 -2.85 -7.91 -9.95
N THR A 60 -2.14 -7.18 -9.10
CA THR A 60 -2.46 -7.04 -7.67
C THR A 60 -3.84 -6.41 -7.47
N LEU A 61 -4.12 -5.27 -8.11
CA LEU A 61 -5.42 -4.60 -8.03
C LEU A 61 -6.55 -5.49 -8.54
N THR A 62 -6.31 -6.25 -9.61
CA THR A 62 -7.29 -7.19 -10.16
C THR A 62 -7.61 -8.31 -9.18
N SER A 63 -6.62 -8.83 -8.45
CA SER A 63 -6.82 -9.86 -7.42
C SER A 63 -7.61 -9.36 -6.20
N LEU A 64 -7.63 -8.05 -5.98
CA LEU A 64 -8.36 -7.41 -4.88
C LEU A 64 -9.79 -7.02 -5.27
N LYS A 65 -10.17 -7.13 -6.54
CA LYS A 65 -11.56 -6.91 -6.95
C LYS A 65 -12.42 -8.00 -6.32
N PRO A 66 -13.53 -7.65 -5.64
CA PRO A 66 -14.45 -8.66 -5.13
C PRO A 66 -14.92 -9.54 -6.28
N SER A 67 -14.73 -10.85 -6.13
CA SER A 67 -15.34 -11.84 -7.01
C SER A 67 -16.85 -11.66 -6.93
N LYS A 68 -17.49 -11.42 -8.08
CA LYS A 68 -18.94 -11.30 -8.23
C LYS A 68 -19.69 -12.45 -7.56
#